data_AF-A0A955MKX3-F1
#
_entry.id   AF-A0A955MKX3-F1
#
_cell.length_a   1.000
_cell.length_b   1.000
_cell.length_c   1.000
_cell.angle_alpha   90.00
_cell.angle_beta   90.00
_cell.angle_gamma   90.00
#
_symmetry.space_group_name_H-M   'P 1'
#
loop_
_entity.id
_entity.type
_entity.pdbx_description
1 polymer ?
#
loop_
_entity_poly.entity_id
_entity_poly.type
_entity_poly.pdbx_seq_one_letter_code
_entity_poly.pdbx_strand_id
1 'polypeptide(L)'
;MNNVHEIDKRNALKAILSALRRKEAVVMLIDQHSRKEAVITEFFGKPAMTTASSALLAQRTGCVVMVGACFRCPDGRFGGAFSDPIPTQDTGDREKDLQENTQRYVMEIEKFVRKHPGDWMWMHRRWRVSGEKSSA
;
A
#
# COMPACT_ATOMS: atom_id res chain seq x y z
N MET A 1 -22.05 0.60 15.19
CA MET A 1 -20.73 0.22 14.65
C MET A 1 -19.84 1.45 14.68
N ASN A 2 -18.89 1.55 15.61
CA ASN A 2 -17.93 2.67 15.71
C ASN A 2 -16.57 2.17 16.24
N ASN A 3 -16.02 1.14 15.60
CA ASN A 3 -14.74 0.52 15.99
C ASN A 3 -13.59 0.97 15.08
N VAL A 4 -13.70 2.16 14.48
CA VAL A 4 -12.63 2.76 13.67
C VAL A 4 -11.97 3.83 14.51
N HIS A 5 -10.66 3.67 14.75
CA HIS A 5 -9.84 4.66 15.44
C HIS A 5 -8.92 5.33 14.44
N GLU A 6 -9.09 6.63 14.24
CA GLU A 6 -8.19 7.41 13.40
C GLU A 6 -6.85 7.61 14.11
N ILE A 7 -5.76 7.45 13.36
CA ILE A 7 -4.41 7.72 13.82
C ILE A 7 -3.86 8.85 12.94
N ASP A 8 -3.62 10.04 13.51
CA ASP A 8 -2.95 11.14 12.79
C ASP A 8 -1.56 10.68 12.35
N LYS A 9 -1.21 10.98 11.10
CA LYS A 9 0.08 10.61 10.49
C LYS A 9 1.30 11.10 11.27
N ARG A 10 1.17 12.18 12.05
CA ARG A 10 2.25 12.72 12.89
C ARG A 10 2.46 11.83 14.10
N ASN A 11 3.67 11.28 14.22
CA ASN A 11 4.04 10.38 15.31
C ASN A 11 3.14 9.12 15.40
N ALA A 12 2.54 8.72 14.27
CA ALA A 12 1.60 7.60 14.17
C ALA A 12 2.20 6.24 14.61
N LEU A 13 3.52 6.08 14.47
CA LEU A 13 4.20 4.80 14.65
C LEU A 13 3.89 4.15 16.01
N LYS A 14 3.90 4.92 17.10
CA LYS A 14 3.61 4.38 18.44
C LYS A 14 2.18 3.87 18.54
N ALA A 15 1.21 4.58 17.97
CA ALA A 15 -0.19 4.19 17.98
C ALA A 15 -0.41 2.94 17.10
N ILE A 16 0.16 2.91 15.90
CA ILE A 16 0.11 1.76 14.98
C ILE A 16 0.69 0.51 15.66
N LEU A 17 1.90 0.59 16.22
CA LEU A 17 2.52 -0.55 16.92
C LEU A 17 1.73 -0.99 18.16
N SER A 18 1.03 -0.06 18.81
CA SER A 18 0.15 -0.39 19.94
C SER A 18 -1.08 -1.16 19.47
N ALA A 19 -1.73 -0.72 18.38
CA ALA A 19 -2.88 -1.40 17.77
C ALA A 19 -2.51 -2.81 17.29
N LEU A 20 -1.41 -2.95 16.54
CA LEU A 20 -0.94 -4.25 16.06
C LEU A 20 -0.61 -5.22 17.20
N ARG A 21 -0.03 -4.73 18.32
CA ARG A 21 0.21 -5.56 19.53
C ARG A 21 -1.09 -6.01 20.19
N ARG A 22 -2.16 -5.23 20.10
CA ARG A 22 -3.51 -5.63 20.54
C ARG A 22 -4.23 -6.54 19.54
N LYS A 23 -3.53 -6.99 18.48
CA LYS A 23 -4.08 -7.81 17.39
C LYS A 23 -5.21 -7.12 16.62
N GLU A 24 -5.20 -5.79 16.60
CA GLU A 24 -6.11 -4.98 15.78
C GLU A 24 -5.57 -4.86 14.35
N ALA A 25 -6.47 -4.62 13.40
CA ALA A 25 -6.10 -4.30 12.03
C ALA A 25 -5.73 -2.82 11.89
N VAL A 26 -4.71 -2.54 11.07
CA VAL A 26 -4.34 -1.18 10.67
C VAL A 26 -4.53 -1.07 9.16
N VAL A 27 -5.29 -0.06 8.73
CA VAL A 27 -5.56 0.21 7.32
C VAL A 27 -4.82 1.48 6.91
N MET A 28 -4.12 1.43 5.78
CA MET A 28 -3.37 2.56 5.24
C MET A 28 -3.40 2.55 3.71
N LEU A 29 -3.34 3.73 3.10
CA LEU A 29 -3.23 3.88 1.65
C LEU A 29 -1.77 3.76 1.22
N ILE A 30 -1.49 2.91 0.24
CA ILE A 30 -0.11 2.60 -0.22
C ILE A 30 0.07 2.81 -1.74
N ASP A 31 -0.98 3.17 -2.46
CA ASP A 31 -1.03 3.22 -3.93
C ASP A 31 -0.80 4.64 -4.52
N GLN A 32 -0.51 5.63 -3.67
CA GLN A 32 -0.19 6.99 -4.08
C GLN A 32 1.32 7.18 -4.30
N HIS A 33 1.67 8.20 -5.10
CA HIS A 33 3.07 8.63 -5.20
C HIS A 33 3.60 9.11 -3.84
N SER A 34 4.69 8.50 -3.37
CA SER A 34 5.39 8.93 -2.16
C SER A 34 6.86 9.25 -2.45
N ARG A 35 7.39 10.26 -1.76
CA ARG A 35 8.84 10.55 -1.73
C ARG A 35 9.49 10.12 -0.41
N LYS A 36 8.70 9.88 0.63
CA LYS A 36 9.18 9.53 1.96
C LYS A 36 9.09 8.04 2.14
N GLU A 37 10.16 7.45 2.67
CA GLU A 37 10.25 6.01 2.93
C GLU A 37 9.73 5.21 1.73
N ALA A 38 10.21 5.57 0.54
CA ALA A 38 9.70 5.06 -0.72
C ALA A 38 10.76 4.27 -1.44
N VAL A 39 10.31 3.24 -2.15
CA VAL A 39 11.11 2.40 -3.04
C VAL A 39 10.57 2.51 -4.47
N ILE A 40 11.40 2.21 -5.46
CA ILE A 40 10.95 2.18 -6.86
C ILE A 40 10.32 0.82 -7.12
N THR A 41 9.02 0.80 -7.37
CA THR A 41 8.31 -0.39 -7.84
C THR A 41 7.96 -0.26 -9.31
N GLU A 42 7.73 -1.38 -9.97
CA GLU A 42 7.05 -1.40 -11.27
C GLU A 42 5.54 -1.40 -11.05
N PHE A 43 4.85 -0.41 -11.64
CA PHE A 43 3.39 -0.32 -11.69
C PHE A 43 2.95 -0.21 -13.14
N PHE A 44 2.30 -1.25 -13.64
CA PHE A 44 1.89 -1.43 -15.05
C PHE A 44 3.08 -1.27 -16.02
N GLY A 45 4.21 -1.92 -15.73
CA GLY A 45 5.40 -1.91 -16.59
C GLY A 45 6.19 -0.60 -16.56
N LYS A 46 5.89 0.32 -15.63
CA LYS A 46 6.55 1.62 -15.51
C LYS A 46 7.00 1.88 -14.08
N PRO A 47 8.15 2.56 -13.88
CA PRO A 47 8.65 2.84 -12.55
C PRO A 47 7.73 3.81 -11.80
N ALA A 48 7.49 3.54 -10.52
CA ALA A 48 6.68 4.36 -9.65
C ALA A 48 7.27 4.38 -8.24
N MET A 49 7.37 5.58 -7.66
CA MET A 49 7.81 5.74 -6.27
C MET A 49 6.66 5.37 -5.32
N THR A 50 6.85 4.29 -4.56
CA THR A 50 5.82 3.69 -3.69
C THR A 50 6.30 3.67 -2.26
N THR A 51 5.44 4.03 -1.31
CA THR A 51 5.78 3.93 0.12
C THR A 51 6.06 2.48 0.51
N ALA A 52 7.17 2.27 1.22
CA ALA A 52 7.54 1.02 1.85
C ALA A 52 7.08 0.95 3.32
N SER A 53 6.27 1.90 3.80
CA SER A 53 5.89 1.97 5.21
C SER A 53 5.09 0.74 5.68
N SER A 54 4.29 0.12 4.81
CA SER A 54 3.62 -1.16 5.13
C SER A 54 4.62 -2.31 5.26
N ALA A 55 5.58 -2.42 4.35
CA ALA A 55 6.64 -3.44 4.42
C ALA A 55 7.52 -3.26 5.66
N LEU A 56 7.86 -2.00 6.00
CA LEU A 56 8.61 -1.63 7.21
C LEU A 56 7.89 -2.04 8.49
N LEU A 57 6.58 -1.81 8.56
CA LEU A 57 5.76 -2.23 9.69
C LEU A 57 5.70 -3.76 9.78
N ALA A 58 5.45 -4.42 8.66
CA ALA A 58 5.33 -5.86 8.58
C ALA A 58 6.63 -6.58 9.01
N GLN A 59 7.81 -6.09 8.60
CA GLN A 59 9.10 -6.59 9.09
C GLN A 59 9.27 -6.40 10.60
N ARG A 60 8.87 -5.24 11.14
CA ARG A 60 9.05 -4.94 12.57
C ARG A 60 8.11 -5.73 13.48
N THR A 61 6.93 -6.09 12.99
CA THR A 61 5.88 -6.70 13.82
C THR A 61 5.65 -8.18 13.50
N GLY A 62 6.19 -8.68 12.38
CA GLY A 62 5.87 -10.01 11.87
C GLY A 62 4.43 -10.15 11.37
N CYS A 63 3.72 -9.03 11.15
CA CYS A 63 2.35 -9.07 10.65
C CYS A 63 2.33 -9.43 9.16
N VAL A 64 1.28 -10.15 8.74
CA VAL A 64 0.94 -10.32 7.33
C VAL A 64 0.30 -9.04 6.79
N VAL A 65 0.44 -8.80 5.49
CA VAL A 65 -0.22 -7.68 4.79
C VAL A 65 -1.25 -8.25 3.82
N MET A 66 -2.44 -7.63 3.77
CA MET A 66 -3.45 -7.90 2.75
C MET A 66 -3.71 -6.58 2.01
N VAL A 67 -3.83 -6.64 0.69
CA VAL A 67 -4.21 -5.48 -0.12
C VAL A 67 -5.73 -5.47 -0.27
N GLY A 68 -6.36 -4.38 0.16
CA GLY A 68 -7.81 -4.19 0.02
C GLY A 68 -8.15 -3.21 -1.09
N ALA A 69 -9.29 -3.42 -1.74
CA ALA A 69 -9.86 -2.50 -2.72
C ALA A 69 -11.36 -2.34 -2.51
N CYS A 70 -11.86 -1.15 -2.82
CA CYS A 70 -13.30 -0.86 -2.93
C CYS A 70 -13.60 -0.53 -4.40
N PHE A 71 -14.73 -1.02 -4.91
CA PHE A 71 -15.13 -0.85 -6.31
C PHE A 71 -16.65 -0.67 -6.42
N ARG A 72 -17.13 -0.10 -7.52
CA ARG A 72 -18.56 0.11 -7.75
C ARG A 72 -19.18 -1.14 -8.36
N CYS A 73 -20.35 -1.51 -7.84
CA CYS A 73 -21.18 -2.57 -8.40
C CYS A 73 -22.19 -2.00 -9.42
N PRO A 74 -22.68 -2.82 -10.38
CA PRO A 74 -23.64 -2.36 -11.39
C PRO A 74 -24.95 -1.80 -10.82
N ASP A 75 -25.33 -2.21 -9.61
CA ASP A 75 -26.53 -1.78 -8.91
C ASP A 75 -26.35 -0.49 -8.08
N GLY A 76 -25.21 0.20 -8.25
CA GLY A 76 -24.89 1.44 -7.55
C GLY A 76 -24.35 1.25 -6.13
N ARG A 77 -24.21 0.00 -5.64
CA ARG A 77 -23.54 -0.28 -4.35
C ARG A 77 -22.02 -0.29 -4.51
N PHE A 78 -21.33 -0.35 -3.37
CA PHE A 78 -19.89 -0.58 -3.33
C PHE A 78 -19.59 -2.01 -2.87
N GLY A 79 -18.67 -2.67 -3.58
CA GLY A 79 -18.05 -3.92 -3.19
C GLY A 79 -16.69 -3.67 -2.55
N GLY A 80 -16.28 -4.57 -1.67
CA GLY A 80 -14.94 -4.59 -1.08
C GLY A 80 -14.33 -5.97 -1.23
N ALA A 81 -13.03 -6.02 -1.51
CA ALA A 81 -12.28 -7.28 -1.59
C ALA A 81 -10.89 -7.10 -1.00
N PHE A 82 -10.32 -8.20 -0.51
CA PHE A 82 -8.93 -8.28 -0.08
C PHE A 82 -8.19 -9.34 -0.89
N SER A 83 -6.89 -9.15 -1.09
CA SER A 83 -6.00 -10.21 -1.54
C SER A 83 -5.90 -11.31 -0.47
N ASP A 84 -5.32 -12.45 -0.84
CA ASP A 84 -4.81 -13.38 0.17
C ASP A 84 -3.76 -12.68 1.05
N PRO A 85 -3.53 -13.16 2.29
CA PRO A 85 -2.43 -12.70 3.12
C PRO A 85 -1.10 -12.86 2.38
N ILE A 86 -0.30 -11.80 2.38
CA ILE A 86 1.03 -11.74 1.77
C ILE A 86 2.03 -11.86 2.93
N PRO A 87 2.68 -13.02 3.12
CA PRO A 87 3.69 -13.18 4.16
C PRO A 87 4.88 -12.28 3.86
N THR A 88 5.42 -11.64 4.90
CA THR A 88 6.60 -10.78 4.79
C THR A 88 7.83 -11.62 4.49
N GLN A 89 8.57 -11.25 3.45
CA GLN A 89 9.93 -11.76 3.23
C GLN A 89 10.90 -11.02 4.15
N ASP A 90 11.74 -11.79 4.82
CA ASP A 90 12.81 -11.30 5.70
C ASP A 90 14.03 -12.20 5.49
N THR A 91 14.91 -11.80 4.58
CA THR A 91 16.14 -12.50 4.21
C THR A 91 17.36 -11.97 4.99
N GLY A 92 17.16 -10.94 5.81
CA GLY A 92 18.22 -10.20 6.49
C GLY A 92 18.80 -9.05 5.66
N ASP A 93 18.51 -8.98 4.35
CA ASP A 93 18.82 -7.83 3.51
C ASP A 93 17.64 -6.86 3.51
N ARG A 94 17.71 -5.90 4.42
CA ARG A 94 16.63 -4.93 4.65
C ARG A 94 16.23 -4.17 3.38
N GLU A 95 17.17 -3.76 2.54
CA GLU A 95 16.84 -2.95 1.36
C GLU A 95 16.12 -3.81 0.32
N LYS A 96 16.67 -4.98 0.03
CA LYS A 96 16.08 -5.95 -0.89
C LYS A 96 14.69 -6.41 -0.44
N ASP A 97 14.54 -6.70 0.85
CA ASP A 97 13.26 -7.18 1.39
C ASP A 97 12.19 -6.09 1.35
N LEU A 98 12.55 -4.82 1.58
CA LEU A 98 11.59 -3.71 1.45
C LEU A 98 11.16 -3.52 0.00
N GLN A 99 12.09 -3.59 -0.94
CA GLN A 99 11.83 -3.53 -2.37
C GLN A 99 10.85 -4.65 -2.79
N GLU A 100 11.17 -5.90 -2.47
CA GLU A 100 10.42 -7.08 -2.91
C GLU A 100 9.02 -7.14 -2.26
N ASN A 101 8.92 -6.93 -0.95
CA ASN A 101 7.61 -6.90 -0.28
C ASN A 101 6.72 -5.78 -0.84
N THR A 102 7.27 -4.58 -1.06
CA THR A 102 6.50 -3.47 -1.63
C THR A 102 6.04 -3.79 -3.06
N GLN A 103 6.90 -4.38 -3.88
CA GLN A 103 6.54 -4.82 -5.23
C GLN A 103 5.39 -5.84 -5.21
N ARG A 104 5.41 -6.81 -4.29
CA ARG A 104 4.33 -7.79 -4.13
C ARG A 104 2.99 -7.14 -3.79
N TYR A 105 3.00 -6.09 -2.96
CA TYR A 105 1.78 -5.32 -2.67
C TYR A 105 1.28 -4.58 -3.91
N VAL A 106 2.18 -3.98 -4.68
CA VAL A 106 1.84 -3.29 -5.93
C VAL A 106 1.24 -4.24 -6.96
N MET A 107 1.76 -5.47 -7.08
CA MET A 107 1.18 -6.48 -7.98
C MET A 107 -0.27 -6.82 -7.62
N GLU A 108 -0.62 -6.91 -6.34
CA GLU A 108 -2.02 -7.10 -5.92
C GLU A 108 -2.89 -5.88 -6.23
N ILE A 109 -2.36 -4.66 -6.05
CA ILE A 109 -3.06 -3.43 -6.46
C ILE A 109 -3.36 -3.47 -7.96
N GLU A 110 -2.38 -3.84 -8.79
CA GLU A 110 -2.59 -3.97 -10.24
C GLU A 110 -3.71 -4.94 -10.59
N LYS A 111 -3.81 -6.07 -9.89
CA LYS A 111 -4.91 -7.04 -10.12
C LYS A 111 -6.27 -6.39 -9.87
N PHE A 112 -6.41 -5.59 -8.81
CA PHE A 112 -7.65 -4.86 -8.54
C PHE A 112 -7.93 -3.78 -9.58
N VAL A 113 -6.92 -2.99 -9.93
CA VAL A 113 -7.05 -1.93 -10.94
C VAL A 113 -7.39 -2.51 -12.32
N ARG A 114 -6.84 -3.67 -12.71
CA ARG A 114 -7.21 -4.35 -13.97
C ARG A 114 -8.66 -4.81 -14.01
N LYS A 115 -9.20 -5.26 -12.86
CA LYS A 115 -10.60 -5.68 -12.75
C LYS A 115 -11.56 -4.48 -12.80
N HIS A 116 -11.18 -3.37 -12.16
CA HIS A 116 -12.03 -2.18 -12.02
C HIS A 116 -11.25 -0.90 -12.37
N PRO A 117 -10.82 -0.72 -13.64
CA PRO A 117 -9.94 0.39 -13.99
C PRO A 117 -10.62 1.74 -13.81
N GLY A 118 -11.93 1.85 -14.04
CA GLY A 118 -12.69 3.10 -13.86
C GLY A 118 -12.82 3.57 -12.40
N ASP A 119 -12.61 2.68 -11.43
CA ASP A 119 -12.76 3.00 -10.00
C ASP A 119 -11.45 3.49 -9.35
N TRP A 120 -10.31 3.34 -10.04
CA TRP A 120 -9.04 3.83 -9.51
C TRP A 120 -8.87 5.33 -9.70
N MET A 121 -8.25 6.00 -8.71
CA MET A 121 -8.09 7.45 -8.71
C MET A 121 -6.92 7.90 -9.62
N TRP A 122 -7.12 7.83 -10.95
CA TRP A 122 -6.11 8.17 -11.98
C TRP A 122 -5.55 9.60 -11.90
N MET A 123 -6.17 10.49 -11.12
CA MET A 123 -5.71 11.87 -10.93
C MET A 123 -4.34 11.98 -10.23
N HIS A 124 -3.85 10.93 -9.57
CA HIS A 124 -2.53 10.92 -8.96
C HIS A 124 -1.43 10.74 -10.00
N ARG A 125 -0.37 11.57 -9.95
CA ARG A 125 0.82 11.46 -10.81
C ARG A 125 1.70 10.26 -10.40
N ARG A 126 1.18 9.04 -10.56
CA ARG A 126 1.74 7.80 -10.02
C ARG A 126 3.16 7.49 -10.48
N TRP A 127 3.44 7.69 -11.76
CA TRP A 127 4.73 7.40 -12.40
C TRP A 127 5.78 8.51 -12.26
N ARG A 128 5.54 9.51 -11.41
CA ARG A 128 6.57 10.52 -11.16
C ARG A 128 7.74 9.88 -10.41
N VAL A 129 8.89 9.74 -11.07
CA VAL A 129 10.16 9.34 -10.44
C VAL A 129 11.01 10.60 -10.22
N SER A 130 11.83 10.65 -9.16
CA SER A 130 12.61 11.86 -8.87
C SER A 130 13.63 12.13 -9.98
N GLY A 131 13.58 13.31 -10.61
CA GLY A 131 14.50 13.73 -11.67
C GLY A 131 13.78 14.25 -12.93
N GLU A 132 12.54 13.83 -13.17
CA GLU A 132 11.77 14.33 -14.30
C GLU A 132 11.13 15.68 -13.97
N LYS A 133 11.58 16.73 -14.67
CA LYS A 133 10.81 17.97 -14.79
C LYS A 133 9.54 17.62 -15.53
N SER A 134 8.40 18.03 -14.97
CA SER A 134 7.12 17.92 -15.66
C SER A 134 7.20 18.84 -16.88
N SER A 135 7.40 18.28 -18.07
CA SER A 135 7.12 18.99 -19.31
C SER A 135 5.61 19.26 -19.31
N ALA A 136 5.25 20.54 -19.34
CA ALA A 136 3.90 21.01 -19.60
C ALA A 136 3.62 20.92 -21.10
#